data_AF-A0A7C9ER73-F1
#
_entry.id   AF-A0A7C9ER73-F1
#
_cell.length_a   1.000
_cell.length_b   1.000
_cell.length_c   1.000
_cell.angle_alpha   90.00
_cell.angle_beta   90.00
_cell.angle_gamma   90.00
#
_symmetry.space_group_name_H-M   'P 1'
#
loop_
_entity.id
_entity.type
_entity.pdbx_description
1 polymer ?
#
loop_
_entity_poly.entity_id
_entity_poly.type
_entity_poly.pdbx_seq_one_letter_code
_entity_poly.pdbx_strand_id
1 'polypeptide(L)'
;TKVADNYMEDLCANIKVGDRCQVEPGEKRGVVKYVGRAENLGPGFWVGVQFDEPLGKHDGLVKGTRYFNCPPNHGGMVRPDKVQVGDYPERDPFEEEEI
;
A
#
# COMPACT_ATOMS: atom_id res chain seq x y z
N THR A 1 6.23 -13.19 18.02
CA THR A 1 5.27 -13.98 18.84
C THR A 1 4.13 -14.39 17.94
N LYS A 2 3.72 -15.67 17.93
CA LYS A 2 2.64 -16.21 17.07
C LYS A 2 1.38 -15.32 16.99
N VAL A 3 1.07 -14.59 18.06
CA VAL A 3 -0.06 -13.65 18.15
C VAL A 3 0.02 -12.49 17.14
N ALA A 4 1.21 -11.90 16.92
CA ALA A 4 1.37 -10.79 15.99
C ALA A 4 1.31 -11.24 14.52
N ASP A 5 1.76 -12.47 14.24
CA ASP A 5 1.66 -13.06 12.89
C ASP A 5 0.21 -13.36 12.54
N ASN A 6 -0.58 -13.89 13.49
CA ASN A 6 -2.02 -14.11 13.30
C ASN A 6 -2.77 -12.79 13.07
N TYR A 7 -2.46 -11.74 13.83
CA TYR A 7 -3.10 -10.43 13.63
C TYR A 7 -2.85 -9.84 12.23
N MET A 8 -1.60 -9.92 11.75
CA MET A 8 -1.25 -9.40 10.42
C MET A 8 -1.85 -10.26 9.30
N GLU A 9 -1.99 -11.56 9.52
CA GLU A 9 -2.70 -12.47 8.61
C GLU A 9 -4.20 -12.13 8.53
N ASP A 10 -4.86 -11.89 9.68
CA ASP A 10 -6.26 -11.48 9.76
C ASP A 10 -6.50 -10.12 9.07
N LEU A 11 -5.58 -9.17 9.21
CA LEU A 11 -5.63 -7.90 8.48
C LEU A 11 -5.52 -8.13 6.97
N CYS A 12 -4.56 -8.93 6.53
CA CYS A 12 -4.40 -9.25 5.10
C CYS A 12 -5.61 -9.97 4.51
N ALA A 13 -6.36 -10.75 5.30
CA ALA A 13 -7.59 -11.40 4.83
C ALA A 13 -8.67 -10.39 4.38
N ASN A 14 -8.63 -9.17 4.91
CA ASN A 14 -9.58 -8.10 4.60
C ASN A 14 -9.05 -7.09 3.56
N ILE A 15 -7.80 -7.21 3.11
CA ILE A 15 -7.18 -6.31 2.14
C ILE A 15 -7.01 -7.08 0.83
N LYS A 16 -7.60 -6.58 -0.27
CA LYS A 16 -7.55 -7.23 -1.58
C LYS A 16 -6.83 -6.36 -2.60
N VAL A 17 -6.16 -7.02 -3.54
CA VAL A 17 -5.58 -6.33 -4.70
C VAL A 17 -6.72 -5.69 -5.50
N GLY A 18 -6.56 -4.40 -5.81
CA GLY A 18 -7.57 -3.58 -6.46
C GLY A 18 -8.33 -2.66 -5.49
N ASP A 19 -8.28 -2.91 -4.18
CA ASP A 19 -8.95 -2.05 -3.21
C ASP A 19 -8.35 -0.64 -3.20
N ARG A 20 -9.22 0.36 -3.08
CA ARG A 20 -8.82 1.72 -2.72
C ARG A 20 -8.42 1.76 -1.26
N CYS A 21 -7.35 2.46 -0.97
CA CYS A 21 -6.81 2.53 0.38
C CYS A 21 -6.18 3.88 0.69
N GLN A 22 -6.04 4.13 1.99
CA GLN A 22 -5.23 5.18 2.57
C GLN A 22 -4.11 4.56 3.41
N VAL A 23 -2.93 5.15 3.34
CA VAL A 23 -1.73 4.69 4.04
C VAL A 23 -1.26 5.70 5.08
N GLU A 24 -0.96 5.21 6.27
CA GLU A 24 -0.37 6.00 7.36
C GLU A 24 1.16 5.85 7.46
N PRO A 25 1.89 6.91 7.85
CA PRO A 25 1.41 8.28 8.09
C PRO A 25 1.25 9.09 6.79
N GLY A 26 0.49 10.19 6.86
CA GLY A 26 0.41 11.21 5.81
C GLY A 26 -0.74 11.04 4.81
N GLU A 27 -1.77 10.27 5.17
CA GLU A 27 -3.04 10.14 4.42
C GLU A 27 -2.88 9.84 2.91
N LYS A 28 -1.82 9.13 2.54
CA LYS A 28 -1.50 8.87 1.14
C LYS A 28 -2.50 7.88 0.56
N ARG A 29 -3.23 8.28 -0.48
CA ARG A 29 -4.22 7.43 -1.14
C ARG A 29 -3.62 6.66 -2.31
N GLY A 30 -4.22 5.53 -2.60
CA GLY A 30 -3.77 4.65 -3.66
C GLY A 30 -4.63 3.42 -3.85
N VAL A 31 -4.07 2.51 -4.65
CA VAL A 31 -4.64 1.20 -4.95
C VAL A 31 -3.72 0.10 -4.44
N VAL A 32 -4.27 -0.89 -3.75
CA VAL A 32 -3.54 -2.09 -3.36
C VAL A 32 -3.15 -2.88 -4.62
N LYS A 33 -1.86 -3.16 -4.77
CA LYS A 33 -1.29 -3.94 -5.88
C LYS A 33 -0.68 -5.27 -5.46
N TYR A 34 -0.39 -5.45 -4.18
CA TYR A 34 0.18 -6.69 -3.65
C TYR A 34 -0.24 -6.90 -2.20
N VAL A 35 -0.54 -8.15 -1.83
CA VAL A 35 -0.79 -8.56 -0.44
C VAL A 35 -0.12 -9.90 -0.23
N GLY A 36 0.83 -10.00 0.70
CA GLY A 36 1.53 -11.26 0.94
C GLY A 36 2.83 -11.13 1.70
N ARG A 37 3.57 -12.23 1.81
CA ARG A 37 4.88 -12.27 2.44
C ARG A 37 5.97 -11.84 1.47
N ALA A 38 6.86 -10.98 1.94
CA ALA A 38 7.98 -10.47 1.14
C ALA A 38 9.29 -10.68 1.90
N GLU A 39 9.82 -11.90 1.84
CA GLU A 39 10.98 -12.34 2.63
C GLU A 39 12.22 -11.45 2.43
N ASN A 40 12.42 -10.93 1.21
CA ASN A 40 13.52 -10.03 0.88
C ASN A 40 13.42 -8.64 1.55
N LEU A 41 12.22 -8.21 1.96
CA LEU A 41 12.00 -6.94 2.66
C LEU A 41 12.04 -7.12 4.17
N GLY A 42 11.67 -8.30 4.65
CA GLY A 42 11.72 -8.70 6.04
C GLY A 42 10.57 -9.65 6.41
N PRO A 43 10.63 -10.28 7.59
CA PRO A 43 9.63 -11.25 8.03
C PRO A 43 8.23 -10.62 8.13
N GLY A 44 7.20 -11.46 7.98
CA GLY A 44 5.80 -11.09 8.09
C GLY A 44 5.15 -10.67 6.77
N PHE A 45 3.95 -10.13 6.87
CA PHE A 45 3.15 -9.68 5.74
C PHE A 45 3.47 -8.24 5.33
N TRP A 46 3.24 -7.98 4.06
CA TRP A 46 3.46 -6.72 3.38
C TRP A 46 2.30 -6.44 2.43
N VAL A 47 1.98 -5.16 2.30
CA VAL A 47 1.03 -4.65 1.32
C VAL A 47 1.78 -3.71 0.38
N GLY A 48 1.71 -4.02 -0.91
CA GLY A 48 2.19 -3.14 -1.96
C GLY A 48 1.07 -2.22 -2.42
N VAL A 49 1.33 -0.93 -2.43
CA VAL A 49 0.38 0.11 -2.83
C VAL A 49 0.97 0.89 -4.01
N GLN A 50 0.14 1.15 -5.02
CA GLN A 50 0.40 2.20 -5.99
C GLN A 50 -0.32 3.46 -5.49
N PHE A 51 0.45 4.47 -5.10
CA PHE A 51 -0.07 5.78 -4.73
C PHE A 51 -0.57 6.53 -5.96
N ASP A 52 -1.57 7.38 -5.76
CA ASP A 52 -2.13 8.23 -6.82
C ASP A 52 -1.09 9.28 -7.25
N GLU A 53 -0.39 9.83 -6.26
CA GLU A 53 0.68 10.82 -6.42
C GLU A 53 2.08 10.16 -6.31
N PRO A 54 3.16 10.81 -6.79
CA PRO A 54 4.52 10.28 -6.74
C PRO A 54 5.15 10.36 -5.32
N LEU A 55 4.44 9.85 -4.32
CA LEU A 55 4.78 9.87 -2.90
C LEU A 55 5.37 8.55 -2.38
N GLY A 56 5.62 7.61 -3.30
CA GLY A 56 6.22 6.30 -3.08
C GLY A 56 7.75 6.32 -3.18
N LYS A 57 8.34 5.13 -3.23
CA LYS A 57 9.79 4.91 -3.19
C LYS A 57 10.33 4.11 -4.38
N HIS A 58 9.45 3.45 -5.14
CA HIS A 58 9.82 2.54 -6.22
C HIS A 58 8.72 2.46 -7.29
N ASP A 59 8.97 1.70 -8.35
CA ASP A 59 8.05 1.38 -9.47
C ASP A 59 7.41 -0.03 -9.34
N GLY A 60 7.55 -0.63 -8.16
CA GLY A 60 7.10 -1.99 -7.84
C GLY A 60 8.21 -3.05 -7.85
N LEU A 61 9.44 -2.66 -8.22
CA LEU A 61 10.66 -3.44 -8.01
C LEU A 61 11.31 -3.05 -6.67
N VAL A 62 11.48 -4.02 -5.76
CA VAL A 62 12.13 -3.78 -4.47
C VAL A 62 13.21 -4.83 -4.24
N LYS A 63 14.44 -4.38 -4.02
CA LYS A 63 15.62 -5.25 -3.79
C LYS A 63 15.77 -6.38 -4.83
N GLY A 64 15.51 -6.06 -6.11
CA GLY A 64 15.63 -7.02 -7.22
C GLY A 64 14.44 -7.98 -7.40
N THR A 65 13.38 -7.88 -6.58
CA THR A 65 12.15 -8.65 -6.76
C THR A 65 11.02 -7.75 -7.22
N ARG A 66 10.33 -8.13 -8.30
CA ARG A 66 9.18 -7.40 -8.83
C ARG A 66 7.91 -7.93 -8.20
N TYR A 67 7.26 -7.09 -7.38
CA TYR A 67 6.01 -7.42 -6.70
C TYR A 67 4.80 -6.97 -7.52
N PHE A 68 4.90 -5.80 -8.16
CA PHE A 68 3.87 -5.23 -9.02
C PHE A 68 4.49 -4.25 -10.04
N ASN A 69 3.66 -3.65 -10.88
CA ASN A 69 4.06 -2.59 -11.81
C ASN A 69 3.30 -1.30 -11.48
N CYS A 70 4.01 -0.18 -11.41
CA CYS A 70 3.44 1.16 -11.32
C CYS A 70 4.43 2.20 -11.87
N PRO A 71 4.02 3.46 -12.06
CA PRO A 71 4.95 4.53 -12.46
C PRO A 71 6.08 4.74 -11.43
N PRO A 72 7.23 5.28 -11.85
CA PRO A 72 8.34 5.58 -10.95
C PRO A 72 7.90 6.50 -9.80
N ASN A 73 8.31 6.17 -8.58
CA ASN A 73 7.94 6.88 -7.34
C ASN A 73 6.47 6.76 -6.92
N HIS A 74 5.66 5.86 -7.50
CA HIS A 74 4.30 5.61 -7.02
C HIS A 74 4.19 4.36 -6.13
N GLY A 75 5.16 3.46 -6.18
CA GLY A 75 5.13 2.21 -5.42
C GLY A 75 5.56 2.42 -3.96
N GLY A 76 4.75 1.89 -3.04
CA GLY A 76 5.09 1.74 -1.63
C GLY A 76 4.93 0.29 -1.17
N MET A 77 5.83 -0.16 -0.30
CA MET A 77 5.70 -1.41 0.45
C MET A 77 5.56 -1.08 1.94
N VAL A 78 4.40 -1.40 2.51
CA VAL A 78 4.04 -1.05 3.89
C VAL A 78 3.50 -2.26 4.64
N ARG A 79 3.37 -2.12 5.96
CA ARG A 79 2.79 -3.16 6.81
C ARG A 79 1.26 -3.10 6.77
N PRO A 80 0.55 -4.24 6.91
CA PRO A 80 -0.92 -4.27 6.85
C PRO A 80 -1.61 -3.33 7.83
N ASP A 81 -1.06 -3.13 9.04
CA ASP A 81 -1.58 -2.23 10.06
C ASP A 81 -1.54 -0.74 9.67
N LYS A 82 -0.81 -0.40 8.60
CA LYS A 82 -0.73 0.95 8.05
C LYS A 82 -1.63 1.19 6.85
N VAL A 83 -2.41 0.19 6.46
CA VAL A 83 -3.28 0.26 5.28
C VAL A 83 -4.73 0.18 5.74
N GLN A 84 -5.48 1.23 5.44
CA GLN A 84 -6.92 1.24 5.61
C GLN A 84 -7.57 1.16 4.24
N VAL A 85 -8.26 0.05 3.97
CA VAL A 85 -9.08 -0.12 2.75
C VAL A 85 -10.46 0.49 2.97
N GLY A 86 -11.05 1.05 1.91
CA GLY A 86 -12.35 1.70 1.99
C GLY A 86 -12.63 2.61 0.81
N ASP A 87 -13.60 3.50 0.98
CA ASP A 87 -13.95 4.49 -0.03
C ASP A 87 -12.97 5.68 0.02
N TYR A 88 -11.84 5.50 -0.65
CA TYR A 88 -10.77 6.49 -0.77
C TYR A 88 -10.57 6.86 -2.24
N PRO A 89 -11.49 7.63 -2.87
CA PRO A 89 -11.30 8.08 -4.24
C PRO A 89 -10.02 8.91 -4.37
N GLU A 90 -9.48 8.96 -5.59
CA GLU A 90 -8.40 9.89 -5.93
C GLU A 90 -8.85 11.31 -5.60
N ARG A 91 -7.96 12.11 -4.98
CA ARG A 91 -8.29 13.51 -4.67
C ARG A 91 -8.21 14.32 -5.96
N ASP A 92 -9.23 15.14 -6.23
CA ASP A 92 -9.18 16.09 -7.34
C ASP A 92 -8.26 17.25 -6.94
N PRO A 93 -7.13 17.47 -7.63
CA PRO A 93 -6.22 18.57 -7.32
C PRO A 93 -6.83 19.96 -7.52
N PHE A 94 -7.99 20.07 -8.18
CA PHE A 94 -8.69 21.33 -8.44
C PHE A 94 -9.87 21.59 -7.49
N GLU A 95 -10.25 20.65 -6.62
CA GLU A 95 -11.35 20.86 -5.65
C GLU A 95 -10.98 21.87 -4.54
N GLU A 96 -9.69 22.11 -4.26
CA GLU A 96 -9.25 23.03 -3.18
C GLU A 96 -9.10 24.50 -3.62
N GLU A 97 -9.27 24.84 -4.92
CA GLU A 97 -9.11 26.22 -5.43
C GLU A 97 -10.38 27.08 -5.43
N GLU A 98 -11.52 26.60 -4.93
CA GLU A 98 -12.72 27.43 -4.72
C GLU A 98 -12.68 28.17 -3.37
N ILE A 99 -11.97 29.30 -3.31
CA ILE A 99 -12.14 30.34 -2.25
C ILE A 99 -12.20 31.73 -2.89
#